data_AF-A0A2N6UHQ5-F1
#
_entry.id   AF-A0A2N6UHQ5-F1
#
_cell.length_a   1.000
_cell.length_b   1.000
_cell.length_c   1.000
_cell.angle_alpha   90.00
_cell.angle_beta   90.00
_cell.angle_gamma   90.00
#
_symmetry.space_group_name_H-M   'P 1'
#
loop_
_entity.id
_entity.type
_entity.pdbx_description
1 polymer ?
#
loop_
_entity_poly.entity_id
_entity_poly.type
_entity_poly.pdbx_seq_one_letter_code
_entity_poly.pdbx_strand_id
1 'polypeptide(L)'
;MRRKTNIKKNLPFIIIFLIGFLIFSYPFISQKYYQIKANDEIVVFNKAKDEIDKKELERRMELARIYNQTLDPSKLVDPYDKKVKDAKAEYAKMLEVHEMLGHIEIPKIAVDLPIYAGTSDDVLEKGAGHLEGTSLPIGGSSTHTVITAHRGLPNALLFRNLNQMVEGDIFYIHNIKETLAYKVDKIQVVEPSNFEPILVVEKKDYATLLTCTPYMINSHRLLVRGYRIPYTQAIDDGSANTPRLKPNFFQLFLVLLPILLFTIMVYLREKRNAKKMNMEVLEIEQKLSEKEK
;
A
#
# COMPACT_ATOMS: atom_id res chain seq x y z
N MET A 1 -33.23 -46.15 17.56
CA MET A 1 -32.32 -46.06 16.38
C MET A 1 -31.30 -44.93 16.60
N ARG A 2 -30.07 -45.26 17.05
CA ARG A 2 -29.02 -44.29 17.43
C ARG A 2 -28.44 -43.61 16.17
N ARG A 3 -28.84 -42.37 15.84
CA ARG A 3 -28.09 -41.51 14.90
C ARG A 3 -26.78 -41.07 15.57
N LYS A 4 -25.74 -41.92 15.51
CA LYS A 4 -24.34 -41.49 15.77
C LYS A 4 -24.05 -40.33 14.82
N THR A 5 -23.91 -39.12 15.34
CA THR A 5 -23.62 -37.95 14.52
C THR A 5 -22.23 -38.12 13.91
N ASN A 6 -22.22 -38.23 12.58
CA ASN A 6 -21.10 -38.55 11.70
C ASN A 6 -19.98 -37.48 11.65
N ILE A 7 -19.54 -36.92 12.78
CA ILE A 7 -18.42 -35.96 12.78
C ILE A 7 -17.17 -36.59 12.16
N LYS A 8 -16.88 -37.86 12.47
CA LYS A 8 -15.76 -38.59 11.84
C LYS A 8 -15.92 -38.81 10.33
N LYS A 9 -17.15 -38.95 9.80
CA LYS A 9 -17.36 -39.07 8.35
C LYS A 9 -17.28 -37.73 7.63
N ASN A 10 -17.58 -36.63 8.34
CA ASN A 10 -17.54 -35.28 7.79
C ASN A 10 -16.18 -34.59 7.97
N LEU A 11 -15.30 -35.16 8.81
CA LEU A 11 -13.93 -34.70 9.04
C LEU A 11 -13.14 -34.40 7.76
N PRO A 12 -13.10 -35.28 6.72
CA PRO A 12 -12.41 -34.96 5.47
C PRO A 12 -12.97 -33.71 4.78
N PHE A 13 -14.29 -33.51 4.76
CA PHE A 13 -14.91 -32.33 4.18
C PHE A 13 -14.60 -31.05 4.95
N ILE A 14 -14.52 -31.13 6.29
CA ILE A 14 -14.12 -30.01 7.14
C ILE A 14 -12.65 -29.62 6.87
N ILE A 15 -11.77 -30.60 6.73
CA ILE A 15 -10.35 -30.35 6.41
C ILE A 15 -10.21 -29.69 5.04
N ILE A 16 -10.90 -30.21 4.01
CA ILE A 16 -10.91 -29.61 2.67
C ILE A 16 -11.41 -28.17 2.71
N PHE A 17 -12.50 -27.91 3.44
CA PHE A 17 -13.04 -26.57 3.62
C PHE A 17 -12.03 -25.64 4.31
N LEU A 18 -11.37 -26.08 5.39
CA LEU A 18 -10.37 -25.27 6.10
C LEU A 18 -9.17 -24.95 5.23
N ILE A 19 -8.67 -25.91 4.46
CA ILE A 19 -7.57 -25.68 3.50
C ILE A 19 -8.02 -24.66 2.45
N GLY A 20 -9.20 -24.83 1.86
CA GLY A 20 -9.76 -23.87 0.90
C GLY A 20 -9.93 -22.46 1.48
N PHE A 21 -10.40 -22.37 2.73
CA PHE A 21 -10.57 -21.09 3.43
C PHE A 21 -9.22 -20.41 3.72
N LEU A 22 -8.19 -21.16 4.10
CA LEU A 22 -6.84 -20.62 4.31
C LEU A 22 -6.24 -20.08 3.00
N ILE A 23 -6.36 -20.84 1.91
CA ILE A 23 -5.90 -20.42 0.58
C ILE A 23 -6.65 -19.15 0.14
N PHE A 24 -7.98 -19.11 0.33
CA PHE A 24 -8.80 -17.95 0.01
C PHE A 24 -8.46 -16.71 0.86
N SER A 25 -8.15 -16.91 2.14
CA SER A 25 -7.86 -15.82 3.08
C SER A 25 -6.44 -15.26 2.91
N TYR A 26 -5.53 -16.04 2.34
CA TYR A 26 -4.11 -15.69 2.22
C TYR A 26 -3.87 -14.31 1.57
N PRO A 27 -4.44 -13.95 0.40
CA PRO A 27 -4.20 -12.66 -0.21
C PRO A 27 -4.63 -11.48 0.68
N PHE A 28 -5.73 -11.60 1.41
CA PHE A 28 -6.24 -10.55 2.28
C PHE A 28 -5.37 -10.33 3.52
N ILE A 29 -4.86 -11.43 4.10
CA ILE A 29 -3.93 -11.38 5.24
C ILE A 29 -2.59 -10.82 4.78
N SER A 30 -2.08 -11.31 3.65
CA SER A 30 -0.82 -10.85 3.06
C SER A 30 -0.87 -9.36 2.74
N GLN A 31 -1.95 -8.90 2.10
CA GLN A 31 -2.17 -7.47 1.82
C GLN A 31 -2.14 -6.61 3.08
N LYS A 32 -2.76 -7.07 4.18
CA LYS A 32 -2.73 -6.33 5.43
C LYS A 32 -1.33 -6.28 6.04
N TYR A 33 -0.60 -7.40 5.98
CA TYR A 33 0.78 -7.48 6.43
C TYR A 33 1.69 -6.51 5.68
N TYR A 34 1.62 -6.47 4.34
CA TYR A 34 2.42 -5.54 3.53
C TYR A 34 2.06 -4.07 3.79
N GLN A 35 0.78 -3.77 4.03
CA GLN A 35 0.37 -2.42 4.42
C GLN A 35 0.98 -1.99 5.77
N ILE A 36 0.97 -2.88 6.77
CA ILE A 36 1.58 -2.59 8.08
C ILE A 36 3.09 -2.40 7.93
N LYS A 37 3.75 -3.29 7.18
CA LYS A 37 5.19 -3.19 6.93
C LYS A 37 5.58 -1.86 6.27
N ALA A 38 4.85 -1.43 5.24
CA ALA A 38 5.07 -0.14 4.58
C ALA A 38 4.90 1.02 5.57
N ASN A 39 3.87 0.99 6.43
CA ASN A 39 3.67 2.01 7.45
C ASN A 39 4.80 2.05 8.48
N ASP A 40 5.32 0.89 8.91
CA ASP A 40 6.44 0.83 9.85
C ASP A 40 7.70 1.47 9.25
N GLU A 41 7.98 1.22 7.96
CA GLU A 41 9.08 1.86 7.24
C GLU A 41 8.89 3.38 7.15
N ILE A 42 7.68 3.86 6.86
CA ILE A 42 7.35 5.30 6.85
C ILE A 42 7.54 5.95 8.24
N VAL A 43 7.17 5.25 9.31
CA VAL A 43 7.42 5.73 10.69
C VAL A 43 8.91 5.83 10.98
N VAL A 44 9.71 4.86 10.53
CA VAL A 44 11.17 4.89 10.66
C VAL A 44 11.75 6.06 9.86
N PHE A 45 11.31 6.27 8.62
CA PHE A 45 11.71 7.41 7.80
C PHE A 45 11.43 8.74 8.50
N ASN A 46 10.20 8.93 8.99
CA ASN A 46 9.78 10.17 9.62
C ASN A 46 10.55 10.46 10.91
N LYS A 47 10.94 9.44 11.68
CA LYS A 47 11.81 9.64 12.85
C LYS A 47 13.24 10.01 12.43
N ALA A 48 13.81 9.26 11.50
CA ALA A 48 15.19 9.44 11.08
C ALA A 48 15.41 10.76 10.33
N LYS A 49 14.42 11.26 9.57
CA LYS A 49 14.53 12.56 8.89
C LYS A 49 14.60 13.73 9.87
N ASP A 50 13.90 13.63 11.01
CA ASP A 50 13.87 14.68 12.04
C ASP A 50 15.21 14.78 12.80
N GLU A 51 16.03 13.74 12.73
CA GLU A 51 17.38 13.69 13.32
C GLU A 51 18.46 14.29 12.40
N ILE A 52 18.14 14.65 11.15
CA ILE A 52 19.10 15.22 10.20
C ILE A 52 19.44 16.65 10.60
N ASP A 53 20.74 16.95 10.79
CA ASP A 53 21.21 18.30 11.05
C ASP A 53 20.83 19.28 9.92
N LYS A 54 20.46 20.51 10.30
CA LYS A 54 19.99 21.53 9.35
C LYS A 54 21.00 21.84 8.24
N LYS A 55 22.31 21.86 8.55
CA LYS A 55 23.35 22.14 7.56
C LYS A 55 23.47 20.98 6.57
N GLU A 56 23.36 19.75 7.05
CA GLU A 56 23.37 18.55 6.22
C GLU A 56 22.11 18.47 5.35
N LEU A 57 20.94 18.78 5.90
CA LEU A 57 19.69 18.86 5.14
C LEU A 57 19.80 19.85 3.98
N GLU A 58 20.25 21.09 4.23
CA GLU A 58 20.39 22.07 3.15
C GLU A 58 21.44 21.65 2.11
N ARG A 59 22.53 20.98 2.53
CA ARG A 59 23.53 20.41 1.59
C ARG A 59 22.89 19.36 0.68
N ARG A 60 22.13 18.43 1.26
CA ARG A 60 21.42 17.37 0.52
C ARG A 60 20.42 17.93 -0.47
N MET A 61 19.62 18.91 -0.02
CA MET A 61 18.63 19.57 -0.86
C MET A 61 19.27 20.37 -1.98
N GLU A 62 20.42 21.00 -1.75
CA GLU A 62 21.16 21.69 -2.80
C GLU A 62 21.68 20.73 -3.87
N LEU A 63 22.23 19.58 -3.47
CA LEU A 63 22.64 18.54 -4.43
C LEU A 63 21.45 18.04 -5.26
N ALA A 64 20.30 17.82 -4.64
CA ALA A 64 19.09 17.42 -5.34
C ALA A 64 18.59 18.50 -6.32
N ARG A 65 18.69 19.79 -5.97
CA ARG A 65 18.37 20.90 -6.90
C ARG A 65 19.33 20.92 -8.09
N ILE A 66 20.63 20.75 -7.85
CA ILE A 66 21.64 20.70 -8.94
C ILE A 66 21.34 19.54 -9.88
N TYR A 67 21.02 18.35 -9.35
CA TYR A 67 20.58 17.22 -10.18
C TYR A 67 19.37 17.59 -11.05
N ASN A 68 18.30 18.13 -10.45
CA ASN A 68 17.08 18.50 -11.18
C ASN A 68 17.35 19.56 -12.27
N GLN A 69 18.27 20.49 -12.04
CA GLN A 69 18.65 21.49 -13.06
C GLN A 69 19.29 20.87 -14.30
N THR A 70 19.91 19.68 -14.18
CA THR A 70 20.46 18.97 -15.36
C THR A 70 19.38 18.36 -16.25
N LEU A 71 18.15 18.28 -15.76
CA LEU A 71 16.97 17.76 -16.46
C LEU A 71 16.07 18.89 -17.00
N ASP A 72 16.37 20.15 -16.67
CA ASP A 72 15.63 21.31 -17.16
C ASP A 72 15.99 21.58 -18.64
N PRO A 73 15.05 21.43 -19.58
CA PRO A 73 15.33 21.58 -21.01
C PRO A 73 15.69 23.03 -21.39
N SER A 74 15.37 24.01 -20.54
CA SER A 74 15.69 25.42 -20.78
C SER A 74 17.11 25.81 -20.35
N LYS A 75 17.83 24.93 -19.64
CA LYS A 75 19.16 25.20 -19.11
C LYS A 75 20.23 24.36 -19.79
N LEU A 76 21.30 25.02 -20.19
CA LEU A 76 22.56 24.36 -20.54
C LEU A 76 23.43 24.32 -19.30
N VAL A 77 23.70 23.10 -18.81
CA VAL A 77 24.57 22.86 -17.66
C VAL A 77 25.92 22.34 -18.17
N ASP A 78 27.02 22.89 -17.66
CA ASP A 78 28.36 22.41 -18.01
C ASP A 78 28.56 20.97 -17.51
N PRO A 79 28.76 19.98 -18.40
CA PRO A 79 28.95 18.59 -18.02
C PRO A 79 30.25 18.32 -17.25
N TYR A 80 31.21 19.26 -17.27
CA TYR A 80 32.49 19.14 -16.55
C TYR A 80 32.49 19.81 -15.17
N ASP A 81 31.42 20.52 -14.80
CA ASP A 81 31.29 21.07 -13.45
C ASP A 81 31.29 19.94 -12.41
N LYS A 82 32.15 20.08 -11.40
CA LYS A 82 32.33 19.05 -10.37
C LYS A 82 31.04 18.76 -9.60
N LYS A 83 30.26 19.78 -9.24
CA LYS A 83 29.01 19.59 -8.49
C LYS A 83 27.95 18.87 -9.33
N VAL A 84 27.92 19.14 -10.63
CA VAL A 84 27.03 18.46 -11.58
C VAL A 84 27.41 16.98 -11.71
N LYS A 85 28.71 16.70 -11.83
CA LYS A 85 29.22 15.33 -11.87
C LYS A 85 28.90 14.57 -10.57
N ASP A 86 29.14 15.20 -9.42
CA ASP A 86 28.86 14.62 -8.10
C ASP A 86 27.35 14.35 -7.92
N ALA A 87 26.49 15.30 -8.32
CA ALA A 87 25.03 15.14 -8.23
C ALA A 87 24.49 14.01 -9.11
N LYS A 88 25.07 13.79 -10.30
CA LYS A 88 24.70 12.66 -11.18
C LYS A 88 25.22 11.32 -10.67
N ALA A 89 26.44 11.29 -10.13
CA ALA A 89 27.06 10.06 -9.63
C ALA A 89 26.34 9.51 -8.38
N GLU A 90 25.77 10.40 -7.56
CA GLU A 90 25.03 10.05 -6.34
C GLU A 90 23.52 10.13 -6.55
N TYR A 91 23.01 9.76 -7.74
CA TYR A 91 21.59 9.78 -8.06
C TYR A 91 20.73 9.29 -6.89
N ALA A 92 19.79 10.14 -6.47
CA ALA A 92 18.81 9.95 -5.40
C ALA A 92 19.37 9.70 -3.98
N LYS A 93 20.60 9.21 -3.82
CA LYS A 93 21.26 8.93 -2.53
C LYS A 93 21.33 10.14 -1.60
N MET A 94 21.41 11.36 -2.14
CA MET A 94 21.39 12.57 -1.31
C MET A 94 20.06 12.74 -0.54
N LEU A 95 18.97 12.15 -1.02
CA LEU A 95 17.66 12.16 -0.38
C LEU A 95 17.40 10.92 0.48
N GLU A 96 18.27 9.90 0.42
CA GLU A 96 18.02 8.63 1.09
C GLU A 96 18.14 8.74 2.62
N VAL A 97 17.15 8.15 3.29
CA VAL A 97 17.11 7.85 4.71
C VAL A 97 16.60 6.43 4.85
N HIS A 98 17.44 5.51 5.31
CA HIS A 98 17.14 4.07 5.32
C HIS A 98 16.63 3.57 3.94
N GLU A 99 17.35 3.90 2.87
CA GLU A 99 17.06 3.55 1.47
C GLU A 99 15.81 4.24 0.87
N MET A 100 15.03 4.98 1.67
CA MET A 100 13.84 5.70 1.20
C MET A 100 14.17 7.15 0.86
N LEU A 101 13.62 7.64 -0.24
CA LEU A 101 13.64 9.05 -0.64
C LEU A 101 12.55 9.85 0.08
N GLY A 102 11.52 9.16 0.57
CA GLY A 102 10.28 9.76 1.05
C GLY A 102 9.13 8.76 1.04
N HIS A 103 7.91 9.28 1.12
CA HIS A 103 6.70 8.49 0.90
C HIS A 103 5.64 9.28 0.10
N ILE A 104 4.79 8.55 -0.62
CA ILE A 104 3.67 9.08 -1.41
C ILE A 104 2.36 8.74 -0.71
N GLU A 105 1.58 9.77 -0.40
CA GLU A 105 0.27 9.67 0.21
C GLU A 105 -0.82 10.08 -0.78
N ILE A 106 -1.83 9.23 -0.95
CA ILE A 106 -2.98 9.45 -1.83
C ILE A 106 -4.26 9.17 -1.01
N PRO A 107 -4.79 10.17 -0.27
CA PRO A 107 -5.86 9.94 0.68
C PRO A 107 -7.12 9.33 0.06
N LYS A 108 -7.48 9.77 -1.16
CA LYS A 108 -8.66 9.33 -1.92
C LYS A 108 -8.78 7.80 -2.05
N ILE A 109 -7.64 7.11 -2.17
CA ILE A 109 -7.57 5.67 -2.36
C ILE A 109 -6.90 4.95 -1.18
N ALA A 110 -6.71 5.64 -0.05
CA ALA A 110 -6.06 5.14 1.17
C ALA A 110 -4.69 4.49 0.91
N VAL A 111 -3.86 5.16 0.09
CA VAL A 111 -2.50 4.73 -0.21
C VAL A 111 -1.53 5.63 0.55
N ASP A 112 -0.59 5.00 1.25
CA ASP A 112 0.62 5.63 1.77
C ASP A 112 1.77 4.63 1.55
N LEU A 113 2.77 4.99 0.74
CA LEU A 113 3.82 4.06 0.30
C LEU A 113 5.21 4.71 0.37
N PRO A 114 6.23 3.97 0.84
CA PRO A 114 7.60 4.43 0.74
C PRO A 114 8.00 4.58 -0.74
N ILE A 115 8.83 5.59 -1.01
CA ILE A 115 9.43 5.87 -2.32
C ILE A 115 10.92 5.50 -2.22
N TYR A 116 11.40 4.62 -3.10
CA TYR A 116 12.82 4.28 -3.23
C TYR A 116 13.39 4.79 -4.55
N ALA A 117 14.71 4.79 -4.68
CA ALA A 117 15.39 5.11 -5.93
C ALA A 117 15.23 3.98 -6.96
N GLY A 118 14.89 4.34 -8.20
CA GLY A 118 14.83 3.40 -9.32
C GLY A 118 13.53 2.61 -9.38
N THR A 119 13.48 1.67 -10.33
CA THR A 119 12.26 0.95 -10.70
C THR A 119 12.52 -0.53 -10.99
N SER A 120 13.49 -1.13 -10.29
CA SER A 120 13.72 -2.57 -10.36
C SER A 120 12.56 -3.35 -9.73
N ASP A 121 12.42 -4.62 -10.08
CA ASP A 121 11.38 -5.48 -9.52
C ASP A 121 11.47 -5.53 -7.98
N ASP A 122 12.68 -5.63 -7.42
CA ASP A 122 12.90 -5.60 -5.96
C ASP A 122 12.39 -4.31 -5.28
N VAL A 123 12.44 -3.17 -5.98
CA VAL A 123 11.90 -1.89 -5.49
C VAL A 123 10.38 -1.88 -5.59
N LEU A 124 9.85 -2.25 -6.75
CA LEU A 124 8.41 -2.19 -7.03
C LEU A 124 7.60 -3.25 -6.28
N GLU A 125 8.23 -4.32 -5.79
CA GLU A 125 7.64 -5.28 -4.86
C GLU A 125 7.49 -4.73 -3.44
N LYS A 126 8.38 -3.81 -3.01
CA LYS A 126 8.40 -3.23 -1.65
C LYS A 126 7.52 -1.99 -1.52
N GLY A 127 7.47 -1.15 -2.55
CA GLY A 127 6.74 0.10 -2.51
C GLY A 127 6.69 0.83 -3.85
N ALA A 128 6.80 2.15 -3.81
CA ALA A 128 6.90 2.97 -4.99
C ALA A 128 8.38 3.23 -5.36
N GLY A 129 8.66 3.30 -6.65
CA GLY A 129 9.97 3.64 -7.19
C GLY A 129 9.95 5.02 -7.86
N HIS A 130 11.01 5.79 -7.68
CA HIS A 130 11.26 6.98 -8.48
C HIS A 130 11.84 6.59 -9.85
N LEU A 131 11.24 7.07 -10.94
CA LEU A 131 11.72 6.80 -12.29
C LEU A 131 13.00 7.59 -12.58
N GLU A 132 14.11 6.86 -12.74
CA GLU A 132 15.40 7.46 -13.08
C GLU A 132 15.32 8.24 -14.40
N GLY A 133 16.01 9.39 -14.45
CA GLY A 133 15.92 10.34 -15.56
C GLY A 133 14.77 11.35 -15.45
N THR A 134 13.92 11.24 -14.42
CA THR A 134 12.94 12.28 -14.06
C THR A 134 13.43 13.10 -12.86
N SER A 135 12.80 14.25 -12.61
CA SER A 135 13.23 15.13 -11.52
C SER A 135 13.04 14.44 -10.16
N LEU A 136 14.01 14.55 -9.27
CA LEU A 136 13.89 14.10 -7.89
C LEU A 136 12.68 14.77 -7.19
N PRO A 137 12.03 14.08 -6.22
CA PRO A 137 10.79 14.50 -5.59
C PRO A 137 10.95 15.64 -4.56
N ILE A 138 11.57 16.74 -4.98
CA ILE A 138 11.79 17.96 -4.20
C ILE A 138 10.99 19.17 -4.72
N GLY A 139 10.30 18.99 -5.85
CA GLY A 139 9.56 20.06 -6.55
C GLY A 139 10.47 21.15 -7.12
N GLY A 140 9.87 22.28 -7.48
CA GLY A 140 10.54 23.45 -8.03
C GLY A 140 10.05 23.83 -9.42
N SER A 141 10.42 25.03 -9.88
CA SER A 141 10.11 25.44 -11.24
C SER A 141 10.87 24.60 -12.25
N SER A 142 10.21 24.23 -13.35
CA SER A 142 10.77 23.38 -14.41
C SER A 142 11.21 22.01 -13.88
N THR A 143 10.34 21.36 -13.09
CA THR A 143 10.56 19.98 -12.62
C THR A 143 9.38 19.09 -12.92
N HIS A 144 9.66 17.82 -13.20
CA HIS A 144 8.66 16.78 -13.37
C HIS A 144 9.15 15.48 -12.74
N THR A 145 8.66 15.15 -11.55
CA THR A 145 8.98 13.89 -10.88
C THR A 145 8.01 12.79 -11.28
N VAL A 146 8.49 11.56 -11.45
CA VAL A 146 7.62 10.41 -11.77
C VAL A 146 7.81 9.32 -10.73
N ILE A 147 6.70 8.97 -10.07
CA ILE A 147 6.64 7.91 -9.06
C ILE A 147 5.84 6.76 -9.65
N THR A 148 6.44 5.57 -9.67
CA THR A 148 5.83 4.35 -10.23
C THR A 148 5.59 3.30 -9.16
N ALA A 149 4.51 2.55 -9.27
CA ALA A 149 4.29 1.34 -8.48
C ALA A 149 3.46 0.33 -9.27
N HIS A 150 3.56 -0.95 -8.91
CA HIS A 150 2.78 -1.99 -9.59
C HIS A 150 1.28 -1.80 -9.44
N ARG A 151 0.56 -2.36 -10.43
CA ARG A 151 -0.89 -2.56 -10.41
C ARG A 151 -1.19 -4.02 -10.64
N GLY A 152 -1.61 -4.71 -9.58
CA GLY A 152 -2.07 -6.09 -9.65
C GLY A 152 -1.17 -7.15 -9.02
N LEU A 153 -0.24 -6.79 -8.14
CA LEU A 153 0.43 -7.80 -7.30
C LEU A 153 -0.61 -8.55 -6.45
N PRO A 154 -0.53 -9.89 -6.30
CA PRO A 154 -1.48 -10.64 -5.47
C PRO A 154 -1.51 -10.17 -4.01
N ASN A 155 -0.33 -9.82 -3.48
CA ASN A 155 -0.08 -9.62 -2.06
C ASN A 155 -0.06 -8.15 -1.62
N ALA A 156 -0.10 -7.18 -2.54
CA ALA A 156 -0.06 -5.76 -2.21
C ALA A 156 -0.98 -4.94 -3.13
N LEU A 157 -1.60 -3.89 -2.58
CA LEU A 157 -2.43 -2.98 -3.39
C LEU A 157 -1.57 -2.07 -4.26
N LEU A 158 -0.57 -1.39 -3.67
CA LEU A 158 0.24 -0.39 -4.36
C LEU A 158 -0.66 0.58 -5.16
N PHE A 159 -0.40 0.79 -6.46
CA PHE A 159 -1.21 1.64 -7.33
C PHE A 159 -2.38 0.90 -8.01
N ARG A 160 -2.84 -0.23 -7.46
CA ARG A 160 -3.99 -1.00 -8.01
C ARG A 160 -5.22 -0.13 -8.26
N ASN A 161 -5.50 0.80 -7.34
CA ASN A 161 -6.67 1.69 -7.38
C ASN A 161 -6.39 3.07 -7.99
N LEU A 162 -5.21 3.30 -8.59
CA LEU A 162 -4.85 4.60 -9.16
C LEU A 162 -5.85 5.07 -10.24
N ASN A 163 -6.52 4.14 -10.91
CA ASN A 163 -7.60 4.43 -11.87
C ASN A 163 -8.89 5.00 -11.26
N GLN A 164 -8.98 5.12 -9.93
CA GLN A 164 -10.11 5.75 -9.23
C GLN A 164 -9.89 7.25 -8.99
N MET A 165 -8.68 7.74 -9.22
CA MET A 165 -8.41 9.18 -9.14
C MET A 165 -9.11 9.93 -10.27
N VAL A 166 -9.49 11.17 -9.99
CA VAL A 166 -10.08 12.11 -10.95
C VAL A 166 -9.38 13.46 -10.87
N GLU A 167 -9.57 14.29 -11.89
CA GLU A 167 -9.10 15.67 -11.86
C GLU A 167 -9.62 16.40 -10.62
N GLY A 168 -8.73 17.14 -9.97
CA GLY A 168 -8.99 17.86 -8.74
C GLY A 168 -8.70 17.09 -7.46
N ASP A 169 -8.51 15.76 -7.51
CA ASP A 169 -8.00 15.00 -6.36
C ASP A 169 -6.58 15.47 -6.01
N ILE A 170 -6.18 15.28 -4.75
CA ILE A 170 -4.88 15.72 -4.22
C ILE A 170 -4.08 14.52 -3.73
N PHE A 171 -2.77 14.55 -3.96
CA PHE A 171 -1.80 13.62 -3.37
C PHE A 171 -0.60 14.40 -2.83
N TYR A 172 0.13 13.78 -1.91
CA TYR A 172 1.24 14.40 -1.20
C TYR A 172 2.51 13.57 -1.35
N ILE A 173 3.62 14.24 -1.62
CA ILE A 173 4.95 13.64 -1.59
C ILE A 173 5.68 14.20 -0.37
N HIS A 174 6.04 13.32 0.54
CA HIS A 174 6.77 13.65 1.76
C HIS A 174 8.24 13.30 1.55
N ASN A 175 9.13 14.29 1.58
CA ASN A 175 10.57 14.07 1.48
C ASN A 175 11.27 14.42 2.81
N ILE A 176 12.60 14.40 2.81
CA ILE A 176 13.43 14.69 4.00
C ILE A 176 13.30 16.13 4.53
N LYS A 177 12.75 17.07 3.75
CA LYS A 177 12.62 18.49 4.11
C LYS A 177 11.17 18.92 4.39
N GLU A 178 10.24 18.51 3.54
CA GLU A 178 8.89 19.07 3.52
C GLU A 178 7.86 18.12 2.88
N THR A 179 6.59 18.49 3.00
CA THR A 179 5.46 17.86 2.31
C THR A 179 5.06 18.70 1.10
N LEU A 180 5.06 18.08 -0.08
CA LEU A 180 4.71 18.68 -1.35
C LEU A 180 3.29 18.25 -1.73
N ALA A 181 2.37 19.19 -1.92
CA ALA A 181 1.00 18.90 -2.35
C ALA A 181 0.82 19.08 -3.86
N TYR A 182 0.19 18.10 -4.52
CA TYR A 182 -0.10 18.13 -5.94
C TYR A 182 -1.59 17.89 -6.19
N LYS A 183 -2.19 18.71 -7.04
CA LYS A 183 -3.59 18.55 -7.47
C LYS A 183 -3.63 17.98 -8.88
N VAL A 184 -4.37 16.91 -9.07
CA VAL A 184 -4.50 16.21 -10.37
C VAL A 184 -5.12 17.15 -11.40
N ASP A 185 -4.43 17.35 -12.53
CA ASP A 185 -4.90 18.13 -13.68
C ASP A 185 -5.07 17.31 -14.95
N LYS A 186 -4.43 16.14 -15.03
CA LYS A 186 -4.48 15.33 -16.24
C LYS A 186 -4.37 13.85 -15.92
N ILE A 187 -5.26 13.04 -16.50
CA ILE A 187 -5.21 11.58 -16.47
C ILE A 187 -5.25 11.06 -17.90
N GLN A 188 -4.33 10.16 -18.24
CA GLN A 188 -4.26 9.62 -19.59
C GLN A 188 -3.63 8.22 -19.61
N VAL A 189 -3.96 7.47 -20.67
CA VAL A 189 -3.36 6.16 -20.96
C VAL A 189 -2.47 6.31 -22.18
N VAL A 190 -1.23 5.81 -22.08
CA VAL A 190 -0.23 5.91 -23.14
C VAL A 190 0.44 4.57 -23.41
N GLU A 191 1.02 4.44 -24.59
CA GLU A 191 1.91 3.32 -24.93
C GLU A 191 3.17 3.36 -24.03
N PRO A 192 3.76 2.20 -23.67
CA PRO A 192 4.97 2.16 -22.82
C PRO A 192 6.17 2.92 -23.39
N SER A 193 6.23 3.11 -24.71
CA SER A 193 7.28 3.86 -25.40
C SER A 193 7.04 5.36 -25.48
N ASN A 194 5.86 5.85 -25.09
CA ASN A 194 5.52 7.26 -25.15
C ASN A 194 5.88 7.98 -23.84
N PHE A 195 7.06 8.59 -23.81
CA PHE A 195 7.57 9.35 -22.68
C PHE A 195 7.27 10.85 -22.74
N GLU A 196 6.75 11.36 -23.85
CA GLU A 196 6.49 12.80 -24.06
C GLU A 196 5.72 13.45 -22.90
N PRO A 197 4.69 12.81 -22.32
CA PRO A 197 3.91 13.47 -21.29
C PRO A 197 4.53 13.52 -19.90
N ILE A 198 5.65 12.83 -19.69
CA ILE A 198 6.39 12.83 -18.42
C ILE A 198 7.67 13.66 -18.49
N LEU A 199 7.93 14.32 -19.62
CA LEU A 199 9.06 15.24 -19.75
C LEU A 199 8.84 16.50 -18.91
N VAL A 200 9.94 17.15 -18.54
CA VAL A 200 9.93 18.44 -17.86
C VAL A 200 9.29 19.50 -18.76
N VAL A 201 8.40 20.29 -18.17
CA VAL A 201 7.75 21.43 -18.84
C VAL A 201 8.25 22.72 -18.20
N GLU A 202 8.73 23.65 -19.03
CA GLU A 202 9.27 24.93 -18.56
C GLU A 202 8.28 25.67 -17.65
N LYS A 203 8.77 26.21 -16.52
CA LYS A 203 7.99 26.97 -15.53
C LYS A 203 6.86 26.18 -14.85
N LYS A 204 6.84 24.85 -14.97
CA LYS A 204 5.88 23.99 -14.29
C LYS A 204 6.56 23.13 -13.23
N ASP A 205 5.81 22.80 -12.19
CA ASP A 205 6.18 21.85 -11.15
C ASP A 205 5.13 20.73 -11.16
N TYR A 206 5.48 19.61 -11.79
CA TYR A 206 4.60 18.46 -11.95
C TYR A 206 5.11 17.23 -11.20
N ALA A 207 4.17 16.41 -10.76
CA ALA A 207 4.41 15.05 -10.35
C ALA A 207 3.45 14.12 -11.10
N THR A 208 3.95 13.03 -11.66
CA THR A 208 3.12 11.99 -12.29
C THR A 208 3.22 10.68 -11.51
N LEU A 209 2.06 10.14 -11.17
CA LEU A 209 1.92 8.78 -10.67
C LEU A 209 1.72 7.83 -11.86
N LEU A 210 2.60 6.84 -12.00
CA LEU A 210 2.65 5.93 -13.14
C LEU A 210 2.35 4.50 -12.71
N THR A 211 1.48 3.81 -13.45
CA THR A 211 1.30 2.36 -13.29
C THR A 211 0.91 1.67 -14.59
N CYS A 212 0.88 0.34 -14.61
CA CYS A 212 0.45 -0.44 -15.77
C CYS A 212 -1.08 -0.51 -15.90
N THR A 213 -1.57 -0.57 -17.14
CA THR A 213 -3.00 -0.69 -17.46
C THR A 213 -3.20 -1.34 -18.82
N PRO A 214 -4.36 -1.93 -19.18
CA PRO A 214 -5.48 -2.33 -18.33
C PRO A 214 -5.07 -3.35 -17.24
N TYR A 215 -5.91 -3.52 -16.23
CA TYR A 215 -5.65 -4.43 -15.11
C TYR A 215 -5.41 -5.86 -15.61
N MET A 216 -4.34 -6.51 -15.14
CA MET A 216 -3.88 -7.85 -15.54
C MET A 216 -3.41 -8.00 -17.01
N ILE A 217 -3.53 -6.96 -17.83
CA ILE A 217 -3.05 -6.94 -19.23
C ILE A 217 -1.71 -6.20 -19.33
N ASN A 218 -1.59 -5.06 -18.63
CA ASN A 218 -0.35 -4.28 -18.52
C ASN A 218 0.28 -3.82 -19.85
N SER A 219 -0.50 -3.78 -20.93
CA SER A 219 -0.03 -3.38 -22.27
C SER A 219 0.29 -1.88 -22.39
N HIS A 220 -0.36 -1.04 -21.58
CA HIS A 220 -0.24 0.41 -21.59
C HIS A 220 0.19 0.94 -20.21
N ARG A 221 0.37 2.26 -20.10
CA ARG A 221 0.67 2.97 -18.86
C ARG A 221 -0.44 3.96 -18.54
N LEU A 222 -0.92 3.93 -17.31
CA LEU A 222 -1.80 4.94 -16.74
C LEU A 222 -0.93 6.01 -16.09
N LEU A 223 -1.11 7.26 -16.50
CA LEU A 223 -0.44 8.43 -15.96
C LEU A 223 -1.47 9.32 -15.28
N VAL A 224 -1.28 9.59 -13.99
CA VAL A 224 -2.05 10.56 -13.21
C VAL A 224 -1.11 11.70 -12.85
N ARG A 225 -1.23 12.82 -13.54
CA ARG A 225 -0.39 14.00 -13.34
C ARG A 225 -1.08 14.99 -12.42
N GLY A 226 -0.32 15.56 -11.50
CA GLY A 226 -0.73 16.71 -10.71
C GLY A 226 0.28 17.86 -10.80
N TYR A 227 -0.22 19.07 -10.64
CA TYR A 227 0.59 20.29 -10.51
C TYR A 227 0.72 20.70 -9.06
N ARG A 228 1.85 21.31 -8.72
CA ARG A 228 2.14 21.79 -7.38
C ARG A 228 1.12 22.84 -6.92
N ILE A 229 0.61 22.67 -5.71
CA ILE A 229 -0.20 23.66 -4.99
C ILE A 229 0.46 23.99 -3.64
N PRO A 230 0.19 25.17 -3.05
CA PRO A 230 0.59 25.45 -1.68
C PRO A 230 0.04 24.39 -0.72
N TYR A 231 0.89 23.84 0.13
CA TYR A 231 0.46 22.93 1.18
C TYR A 231 -0.03 23.73 2.38
N THR A 232 -1.21 23.39 2.88
CA THR A 232 -1.73 23.88 4.17
C THR A 232 -2.20 22.68 4.97
N GLN A 233 -1.65 22.47 6.16
CA GLN A 233 -1.99 21.32 7.03
C GLN A 233 -3.50 21.19 7.31
N ALA A 234 -4.29 22.27 7.22
CA ALA A 234 -5.74 22.23 7.40
C ALA A 234 -6.53 21.61 6.21
N ILE A 235 -5.96 21.57 4.99
CA ILE A 235 -6.54 20.80 3.85
C ILE A 235 -6.26 19.30 4.03
N ASP A 236 -5.29 18.97 4.89
CA ASP A 236 -4.77 17.65 5.19
C ASP A 236 -5.39 17.03 6.45
N ASP A 237 -6.44 17.65 7.02
CA ASP A 237 -7.15 17.15 8.21
C ASP A 237 -7.98 15.88 7.95
N GLY A 238 -7.79 15.26 6.78
CA GLY A 238 -8.47 14.07 6.32
C GLY A 238 -9.98 14.25 6.13
N SER A 239 -10.57 15.40 6.44
CA SER A 239 -12.03 15.56 6.46
C SER A 239 -12.65 15.58 5.05
N ALA A 240 -11.89 16.05 4.05
CA ALA A 240 -12.36 16.12 2.66
C ALA A 240 -11.99 14.90 1.80
N ASN A 241 -10.93 14.14 2.15
CA ASN A 241 -10.41 13.05 1.30
C ASN A 241 -9.99 11.76 2.03
N THR A 242 -10.15 11.63 3.36
CA THR A 242 -9.99 10.30 3.98
C THR A 242 -11.25 9.47 3.79
N PRO A 243 -11.14 8.19 3.39
CA PRO A 243 -12.18 7.27 3.74
C PRO A 243 -12.21 7.21 5.27
N ARG A 244 -13.23 7.82 5.90
CA ARG A 244 -13.64 7.53 7.29
C ARG A 244 -13.33 6.07 7.56
N LEU A 245 -12.61 5.74 8.64
CA LEU A 245 -12.32 4.36 9.05
C LEU A 245 -13.56 3.49 8.78
N LYS A 246 -13.58 2.85 7.61
CA LYS A 246 -14.58 1.85 7.29
C LYS A 246 -13.89 0.61 7.83
N PRO A 247 -14.28 0.11 9.02
CA PRO A 247 -13.76 -1.18 9.45
C PRO A 247 -13.95 -2.10 8.26
N ASN A 248 -12.86 -2.75 7.85
CA ASN A 248 -12.90 -3.60 6.68
C ASN A 248 -13.73 -4.82 7.11
N PHE A 249 -15.06 -4.72 7.00
CA PHE A 249 -16.03 -5.68 7.52
C PHE A 249 -15.75 -7.07 6.98
N PHE A 250 -15.13 -7.14 5.80
CA PHE A 250 -14.65 -8.37 5.20
C PHE A 250 -13.48 -9.00 5.97
N GLN A 251 -12.47 -8.23 6.37
CA GLN A 251 -11.38 -8.72 7.23
C GLN A 251 -11.90 -9.08 8.63
N LEU A 252 -12.80 -8.28 9.20
CA LEU A 252 -13.44 -8.60 10.47
C LEU A 252 -14.23 -9.91 10.37
N PHE A 253 -14.94 -10.11 9.27
CA PHE A 253 -15.65 -11.36 8.98
C PHE A 253 -14.69 -12.56 8.83
N LEU A 254 -13.55 -12.40 8.15
CA LEU A 254 -12.55 -13.47 8.02
C LEU A 254 -11.96 -13.90 9.38
N VAL A 255 -11.86 -13.00 10.35
CA VAL A 255 -11.39 -13.31 11.71
C VAL A 255 -12.51 -13.84 12.61
N LEU A 256 -13.71 -13.25 12.52
CA LEU A 256 -14.84 -13.61 13.38
C LEU A 256 -15.53 -14.91 12.94
N LEU A 257 -15.57 -15.22 11.65
CA LEU A 257 -16.24 -16.43 11.13
C LEU A 257 -15.63 -17.73 11.68
N PRO A 258 -14.29 -17.93 11.69
CA PRO A 258 -13.69 -19.11 12.33
C PRO A 258 -13.99 -19.19 13.83
N ILE A 259 -13.97 -18.07 14.55
CA ILE A 259 -14.27 -18.00 15.99
C ILE A 259 -15.74 -18.38 16.24
N LEU A 260 -16.65 -17.86 15.42
CA LEU A 260 -18.07 -18.19 15.48
C LEU A 260 -18.33 -19.67 15.17
N LEU A 261 -17.68 -20.21 14.13
CA LEU A 261 -17.80 -21.63 13.79
C LEU A 261 -17.23 -22.53 14.89
N PHE A 262 -16.12 -22.14 15.53
CA PHE A 262 -15.53 -22.86 16.64
C PHE A 262 -16.43 -22.85 17.88
N THR A 263 -16.97 -21.69 18.25
CA THR A 263 -17.90 -21.56 19.39
C THR A 263 -19.19 -22.35 19.16
N ILE A 264 -19.77 -22.31 17.96
CA ILE A 264 -20.93 -23.14 17.58
C ILE A 264 -20.58 -24.63 17.66
N MET A 265 -19.40 -25.03 17.17
CA MET A 265 -18.93 -26.42 17.25
C MET A 265 -18.83 -26.90 18.70
N VAL A 266 -18.23 -26.09 19.60
CA VAL A 266 -18.13 -26.38 21.04
C VAL A 266 -19.52 -26.48 21.67
N TYR A 267 -20.40 -25.51 21.41
CA TYR A 267 -21.78 -25.50 21.91
C TYR A 267 -22.57 -26.75 21.46
N LEU A 268 -22.47 -27.14 20.20
CA LEU A 268 -23.13 -28.33 19.68
C LEU A 268 -22.54 -29.63 20.25
N ARG A 269 -21.25 -29.66 20.58
CA ARG A 269 -20.60 -30.80 21.26
C ARG A 269 -21.08 -30.93 22.70
N GLU A 270 -21.10 -29.83 23.46
CA GLU A 270 -21.62 -29.77 24.83
C GLU A 270 -23.09 -30.19 24.90
N LYS A 271 -23.94 -29.63 24.02
CA LYS A 271 -25.36 -29.98 23.94
C LYS A 271 -25.60 -31.47 23.64
N ARG A 272 -24.71 -32.10 22.87
CA ARG A 272 -24.77 -33.55 22.61
C ARG A 272 -24.34 -34.36 23.82
N ASN A 273 -23.28 -33.95 24.52
CA ASN A 273 -22.83 -34.61 25.75
C ASN A 273 -23.91 -34.56 26.83
N ALA A 274 -24.53 -33.40 27.04
CA ALA A 274 -25.64 -33.22 27.99
C ALA A 274 -26.84 -34.13 27.66
N LYS A 275 -27.25 -34.21 26.38
CA LYS A 275 -28.31 -35.15 25.96
C LYS A 275 -27.93 -36.61 26.21
N LYS A 276 -26.66 -36.98 26.03
CA LYS A 276 -26.20 -38.35 26.25
C LYS A 276 -26.25 -38.72 27.73
N MET A 277 -25.79 -37.82 28.60
CA MET A 277 -25.90 -37.99 30.06
C MET A 277 -27.37 -38.10 30.51
N ASN A 278 -28.26 -37.23 30.02
CA ASN A 278 -29.68 -37.30 30.39
C ASN A 278 -30.33 -38.62 29.97
N MET A 279 -29.97 -39.18 28.81
CA MET A 279 -30.46 -40.50 28.39
C MET A 279 -29.89 -41.64 29.22
N GLU A 280 -28.62 -41.57 29.61
CA GLU A 280 -28.00 -42.55 30.52
C GLU A 280 -28.64 -42.51 31.91
N VAL A 281 -28.97 -41.31 32.43
CA VAL A 281 -29.70 -41.14 33.68
C VAL A 281 -31.11 -41.75 33.59
N LEU A 282 -31.85 -41.46 32.52
CA LEU A 282 -33.20 -42.03 32.32
C LEU A 282 -33.18 -43.57 32.26
N GLU A 283 -32.19 -44.15 31.59
CA GLU A 283 -32.01 -45.61 31.54
C GLU A 283 -31.69 -46.21 32.93
N ILE A 284 -30.94 -45.49 33.77
CA ILE A 284 -30.63 -45.91 35.13
C ILE A 284 -31.88 -45.83 36.03
N GLU A 285 -32.64 -44.74 35.96
CA GLU A 285 -33.89 -44.56 36.70
C GLU A 285 -34.92 -45.63 36.34
N GLN A 286 -35.09 -45.96 35.06
CA GLN A 286 -35.98 -47.04 34.63
C GLN A 286 -35.57 -48.40 35.23
N LYS A 287 -34.27 -48.74 35.16
CA LYS A 287 -33.74 -49.99 35.72
C LYS A 287 -33.87 -50.09 37.24
N LEU A 288 -33.79 -48.98 37.96
CA LEU A 288 -34.02 -48.93 39.40
C LEU A 288 -35.50 -49.17 39.72
N SER A 289 -36.41 -48.52 38.98
CA SER A 289 -37.86 -48.71 39.18
C SER A 289 -38.36 -50.13 38.85
N GLU A 290 -37.71 -50.82 37.92
CA GLU A 290 -37.99 -52.23 37.58
C GLU A 290 -37.46 -53.21 38.64
N LYS A 291 -36.49 -52.80 39.46
CA LYS A 291 -35.92 -53.61 40.55
C LYS A 291 -36.69 -53.51 41.87
N GLU A 292 -37.50 -52.46 42.03
CA GLU A 292 -38.30 -52.19 43.23
C GLU A 292 -39.73 -52.75 43.15
N LYS A 293 -40.11 -53.36 42.01
CA LYS A 293 -41.35 -54.11 41.81
C LYS A 293 -41.09 -55.61 41.89
#